data_AF-A0A384JPX5-F1
#
_entry.id   AF-A0A384JPX5-F1
#
_cell.length_a   1.000
_cell.length_b   1.000
_cell.length_c   1.000
_cell.angle_alpha   90.00
_cell.angle_beta   90.00
_cell.angle_gamma   90.00
#
_symmetry.space_group_name_H-M   'P 1'
#
loop_
_entity.id
_entity.type
_entity.pdbx_description
1 polymer ?
#
loop_
_entity_poly.entity_id
_entity_poly.type
_entity_poly.pdbx_seq_one_letter_code
_entity_poly.pdbx_strand_id
1 'polypeptide(L)'
;MLGKKFGLPPSAITTVMSEAQDTFEYDTAILSWIRGLVEETHGLLKFIAIWRTPIPEHTTLYKRWGDDLFSTFDETFTSSSIGIRQPNLGFYRHVTKATGRDPRKTILIDSDVQNLVTACSLGIHTIPYKTLPALSRTMKNIFYDPLIRGDIFLNRNAKRLHPETDCGTVLVENFVQLLILDITGDEYALRIT
;
A
#
# COMPACT_ATOMS: atom_id res chain seq x y z
N MET A 1 -34.53 2.80 7.26
CA MET A 1 -34.98 1.40 7.01
C MET A 1 -34.22 0.33 7.80
N LEU A 2 -33.02 0.59 8.35
CA LEU A 2 -32.26 -0.41 9.13
C LEU A 2 -32.84 -0.68 10.54
N GLY A 3 -33.23 0.36 11.29
CA GLY A 3 -33.76 0.20 12.66
C GLY A 3 -35.03 -0.63 12.75
N LYS A 4 -35.94 -0.44 11.80
CA LYS A 4 -37.16 -1.25 11.71
C LYS A 4 -36.89 -2.74 11.47
N LYS A 5 -35.78 -3.09 10.80
CA LYS A 5 -35.40 -4.48 10.52
C LYS A 5 -34.84 -5.20 11.76
N PHE A 6 -34.28 -4.45 12.71
CA PHE A 6 -33.64 -4.97 13.92
C PHE A 6 -34.39 -4.59 15.22
N GLY A 7 -35.59 -4.00 15.12
CA GLY A 7 -36.34 -3.54 16.28
C GLY A 7 -35.69 -2.38 17.05
N LEU A 8 -34.74 -1.67 16.44
CA LEU A 8 -34.00 -0.58 17.06
C LEU A 8 -34.62 0.78 16.69
N PRO A 9 -34.70 1.72 17.65
CA PRO A 9 -35.09 3.09 17.35
C PRO A 9 -34.02 3.72 16.43
N PRO A 10 -34.41 4.58 15.47
CA PRO A 10 -33.45 5.26 14.59
C PRO A 10 -32.34 5.98 15.34
N SER A 11 -32.65 6.56 16.51
CA SER A 11 -31.68 7.26 17.37
C SER A 11 -30.55 6.35 17.86
N ALA A 12 -30.85 5.09 18.22
CA ALA A 12 -29.83 4.14 18.68
C ALA A 12 -28.82 3.81 17.57
N ILE A 13 -29.27 3.70 16.32
CA ILE A 13 -28.36 3.50 15.18
C ILE A 13 -27.51 4.73 14.95
N THR A 14 -28.09 5.93 15.03
CA THR A 14 -27.34 7.18 14.87
C THR A 14 -26.26 7.32 15.95
N THR A 15 -26.57 6.99 17.21
CA THR A 15 -25.59 7.00 18.30
C THR A 15 -24.44 6.04 18.05
N VAL A 16 -24.72 4.77 17.73
CA VAL A 16 -23.68 3.77 17.46
C VAL A 16 -22.80 4.16 16.27
N MET A 17 -23.39 4.73 15.21
CA MET A 17 -22.61 5.20 14.06
C MET A 17 -21.73 6.41 14.43
N SER A 18 -22.21 7.32 15.27
CA SER A 18 -21.42 8.45 15.77
C SER A 18 -20.27 7.99 16.65
N GLU A 19 -20.52 7.09 17.60
CA GLU A 19 -19.49 6.56 18.49
C GLU A 19 -18.43 5.77 17.71
N ALA A 20 -18.84 4.96 16.74
CA ALA A 20 -17.91 4.28 15.84
C ALA A 20 -17.05 5.28 15.05
N GLN A 21 -17.65 6.40 14.58
CA GLN A 21 -16.93 7.48 13.89
C GLN A 21 -15.84 8.10 14.76
N ASP A 22 -16.10 8.27 16.06
CA ASP A 22 -15.14 8.83 17.01
C ASP A 22 -13.93 7.89 17.26
N THR A 23 -14.09 6.58 17.04
CA THR A 23 -13.00 5.59 17.19
C THR A 23 -12.10 5.41 15.98
N PHE A 24 -12.49 5.93 14.80
CA PHE A 24 -11.61 5.81 13.64
C PHE A 24 -10.33 6.60 13.86
N GLU A 25 -9.21 5.98 13.52
CA GLU A 25 -7.89 6.58 13.39
C GLU A 25 -7.28 6.13 12.08
N TYR A 26 -6.59 7.02 11.38
CA TYR A 26 -5.81 6.62 10.22
C TYR A 26 -4.49 6.00 10.66
N ASP A 27 -3.95 5.12 9.82
CA ASP A 27 -2.64 4.51 10.08
C ASP A 27 -1.52 5.54 9.83
N THR A 28 -0.98 6.09 10.92
CA THR A 28 0.10 7.07 10.90
C THR A 28 1.39 6.51 10.31
N ALA A 29 1.63 5.20 10.43
CA ALA A 29 2.81 4.55 9.85
C ALA A 29 2.71 4.50 8.32
N ILE A 30 1.52 4.24 7.77
CA ILE A 30 1.30 4.30 6.32
C ILE A 30 1.51 5.72 5.79
N LEU A 31 0.96 6.75 6.46
CA LEU A 31 1.16 8.14 6.00
C LEU A 31 2.63 8.56 6.06
N SER A 32 3.32 8.25 7.16
CA SER A 32 4.76 8.53 7.28
C SER A 32 5.55 7.86 6.16
N TRP A 33 5.21 6.62 5.83
CA TRP A 33 5.83 5.90 4.73
C TRP A 33 5.52 6.51 3.35
N ILE A 34 4.28 6.96 3.09
CA ILE A 34 3.93 7.65 1.84
C ILE A 34 4.73 8.96 1.70
N ARG A 35 4.82 9.76 2.78
CA ARG A 35 5.60 11.00 2.78
C ARG A 35 7.08 10.73 2.49
N GLY A 36 7.65 9.69 3.11
CA GLY A 36 9.02 9.25 2.80
C GLY A 36 9.19 8.86 1.34
N LEU A 37 8.22 8.17 0.72
CA LEU A 37 8.27 7.87 -0.71
C LEU A 37 8.17 9.11 -1.61
N VAL A 38 7.38 10.12 -1.24
CA VAL A 38 7.31 11.39 -1.98
C VAL A 38 8.69 12.06 -1.99
N GLU A 39 9.36 12.10 -0.85
CA GLU A 39 10.71 12.64 -0.70
C GLU A 39 11.74 11.84 -1.51
N GLU A 40 11.76 10.51 -1.35
CA GLU A 40 12.69 9.61 -2.04
C GLU A 40 12.52 9.61 -3.56
N THR A 41 11.30 9.80 -4.05
CA THR A 41 11.01 9.85 -5.49
C THR A 41 11.02 11.26 -6.05
N HIS A 42 11.41 12.27 -5.27
CA HIS A 42 11.42 13.67 -5.67
C HIS A 42 10.10 14.14 -6.30
N GLY A 43 8.97 13.62 -5.81
CA GLY A 43 7.63 13.93 -6.32
C GLY A 43 7.30 13.37 -7.71
N LEU A 44 8.11 12.45 -8.24
CA LEU A 44 7.81 11.76 -9.51
C LEU A 44 6.58 10.87 -9.40
N LEU A 45 6.35 10.27 -8.23
CA LEU A 45 5.13 9.53 -7.93
C LEU A 45 4.01 10.46 -7.49
N LYS A 46 2.81 10.16 -7.98
CA LYS A 46 1.58 10.82 -7.58
C LYS A 46 0.74 9.88 -6.74
N PHE A 47 0.31 10.36 -5.58
CA PHE A 47 -0.44 9.60 -4.60
C PHE A 47 -1.90 10.04 -4.65
N ILE A 48 -2.77 9.12 -5.04
CA ILE A 48 -4.20 9.36 -5.16
C ILE A 48 -4.91 8.50 -4.13
N ALA A 49 -5.67 9.13 -3.24
CA ALA A 49 -6.52 8.41 -2.30
C ALA A 49 -7.89 8.13 -2.92
N ILE A 50 -8.37 6.91 -2.72
CA ILE A 50 -9.70 6.49 -3.14
C ILE A 50 -10.41 5.90 -1.93
N TRP A 51 -11.57 6.45 -1.57
CA TRP A 51 -12.33 6.00 -0.40
C TRP A 51 -13.76 5.60 -0.72
N ARG A 52 -14.18 4.54 -0.04
CA ARG A 52 -15.56 4.05 -0.03
C ARG A 52 -16.31 4.62 1.17
N THR A 53 -16.38 5.94 1.27
CA THR A 53 -17.02 6.66 2.39
C THR A 53 -18.28 7.42 1.95
N PRO A 54 -19.39 7.34 2.71
CA PRO A 54 -20.55 8.22 2.56
C PRO A 54 -20.20 9.70 2.76
N ILE A 55 -20.98 10.61 2.15
CA ILE A 55 -20.76 12.07 2.21
C ILE A 55 -20.68 12.61 3.66
N PRO A 56 -21.60 12.25 4.57
CA PRO A 56 -21.56 12.77 5.94
C PRO A 56 -20.28 12.35 6.67
N GLU A 57 -19.87 11.09 6.48
CA GLU A 57 -18.67 10.53 7.08
C GLU A 57 -17.41 11.20 6.52
N HIS A 58 -17.30 11.36 5.20
CA HIS A 58 -16.20 12.09 4.59
C HIS A 58 -16.06 13.52 5.13
N THR A 59 -17.19 14.20 5.35
CA THR A 59 -17.20 15.57 5.90
C THR A 59 -16.70 15.59 7.34
N THR A 60 -17.12 14.63 8.17
CA THR A 60 -16.65 14.49 9.55
C THR A 60 -15.15 14.17 9.61
N LEU A 61 -14.66 13.23 8.79
CA LEU A 61 -13.25 12.86 8.74
C LEU A 61 -12.37 14.03 8.25
N TYR A 62 -12.83 14.77 7.24
CA TYR A 62 -12.15 16.00 6.79
C TYR A 62 -12.09 17.05 7.89
N LYS A 63 -13.17 17.25 8.67
CA LYS A 63 -13.13 18.20 9.80
C LYS A 63 -12.17 17.75 10.90
N ARG A 64 -12.03 16.45 11.14
CA ARG A 64 -11.19 15.90 12.21
C ARG A 64 -9.71 15.93 11.86
N TRP A 65 -9.34 15.50 10.66
CA TRP A 65 -7.95 15.33 10.27
C TRP A 65 -7.45 16.34 9.24
N GLY A 66 -8.36 17.08 8.61
CA GLY A 66 -8.08 18.24 7.76
C GLY A 66 -6.89 18.04 6.84
N ASP A 67 -6.01 19.03 6.83
CA ASP A 67 -4.86 19.03 5.95
C ASP A 67 -3.84 17.93 6.32
N ASP A 68 -3.76 17.48 7.57
CA ASP A 68 -2.74 16.50 7.99
C ASP A 68 -2.87 15.18 7.21
N LEU A 69 -4.08 14.66 7.06
CA LEU A 69 -4.31 13.45 6.26
C LEU A 69 -4.35 13.78 4.76
N PHE A 70 -5.15 14.78 4.38
CA PHE A 70 -5.52 14.99 2.99
C PHE A 70 -4.39 15.61 2.15
N SER A 71 -3.51 16.42 2.75
CA SER A 71 -2.34 16.99 2.04
C SER A 71 -1.30 15.96 1.64
N THR A 72 -1.37 14.73 2.18
CA THR A 72 -0.47 13.63 1.79
C THR A 72 -0.77 13.11 0.39
N PHE A 73 -1.97 13.38 -0.13
CA PHE A 73 -2.42 12.92 -1.45
C PHE A 73 -2.55 14.10 -2.40
N ASP A 74 -2.10 13.92 -3.64
CA ASP A 74 -2.26 14.91 -4.69
C ASP A 74 -3.74 15.11 -5.05
N GLU A 75 -4.51 14.02 -5.02
CA GLU A 75 -5.95 14.01 -5.31
C GLU A 75 -6.68 12.99 -4.43
N THR A 76 -7.94 13.27 -4.11
CA THR A 76 -8.82 12.39 -3.33
C THR A 76 -10.13 12.15 -4.06
N PHE A 77 -10.57 10.89 -4.12
CA PHE A 77 -11.82 10.50 -4.75
C PHE A 77 -12.67 9.69 -3.78
N THR A 78 -13.97 9.93 -3.76
CA THR A 78 -14.91 9.10 -2.99
C THR A 78 -15.96 8.49 -3.90
N SER A 79 -16.39 7.26 -3.56
CA SER A 79 -17.51 6.64 -4.25
C SER A 79 -18.81 7.46 -4.17
N SER A 80 -18.96 8.25 -3.11
CA SER A 80 -20.14 9.07 -2.89
C SER A 80 -20.12 10.37 -3.70
N SER A 81 -18.96 10.98 -3.93
CA SER A 81 -18.84 12.15 -4.82
C SER A 81 -18.93 11.77 -6.29
N ILE A 82 -18.37 10.62 -6.68
CA ILE A 82 -18.42 10.12 -8.06
C ILE A 82 -19.82 9.54 -8.40
N GLY A 83 -20.56 9.08 -7.38
CA GLY A 83 -21.83 8.38 -7.57
C GLY A 83 -21.69 6.96 -8.13
N ILE A 84 -20.46 6.44 -8.20
CA ILE A 84 -20.13 5.08 -8.62
C ILE A 84 -19.34 4.42 -7.50
N ARG A 85 -19.66 3.18 -7.17
CA ARG A 85 -19.00 2.45 -6.09
C ARG A 85 -18.03 1.41 -6.62
N GLN A 86 -16.80 1.35 -6.09
CA GLN A 86 -15.89 0.22 -6.31
C GLN A 86 -16.57 -1.10 -5.86
N PRO A 87 -16.40 -2.23 -6.56
CA PRO A 87 -15.43 -2.49 -7.62
C PRO A 87 -15.97 -2.22 -9.04
N ASN A 88 -16.94 -1.32 -9.22
CA ASN A 88 -17.44 -1.01 -10.56
C ASN A 88 -16.33 -0.43 -11.45
N LEU A 89 -16.16 -0.98 -12.65
CA LEU A 89 -15.15 -0.56 -13.63
C LEU A 89 -15.19 0.94 -13.96
N GLY A 90 -16.41 1.51 -14.00
CA GLY A 90 -16.64 2.93 -14.26
C GLY A 90 -15.99 3.84 -13.23
N PHE A 91 -15.81 3.38 -11.98
CA PHE A 91 -15.11 4.12 -10.96
C PHE A 91 -13.64 4.36 -11.34
N TYR A 92 -12.92 3.29 -11.65
CA TYR A 92 -11.49 3.37 -12.00
C TYR A 92 -11.27 4.09 -13.34
N ARG A 93 -12.21 3.96 -14.30
CA ARG A 93 -12.21 4.77 -15.53
C ARG A 93 -12.39 6.26 -15.24
N HIS A 94 -13.25 6.61 -14.28
CA HIS A 94 -13.44 7.99 -13.87
C HIS A 94 -12.14 8.57 -13.28
N VAL A 95 -11.53 7.87 -12.31
CA VAL A 95 -10.29 8.31 -11.65
C VAL A 95 -9.14 8.47 -12.66
N THR A 96 -8.91 7.48 -13.51
CA THR A 96 -7.83 7.54 -14.52
C THR A 96 -8.04 8.66 -15.54
N LYS A 97 -9.29 8.91 -15.95
CA LYS A 97 -9.63 10.02 -16.84
C LYS A 97 -9.46 11.38 -16.15
N ALA A 98 -9.92 11.52 -14.90
CA ALA A 98 -9.83 12.77 -14.15
C ALA A 98 -8.38 13.19 -13.88
N THR A 99 -7.52 12.22 -13.56
CA THR A 99 -6.11 12.42 -13.21
C THR A 99 -5.18 12.43 -14.43
N GLY A 100 -5.70 12.09 -15.62
CA GLY A 100 -4.93 11.98 -16.86
C GLY A 100 -3.86 10.88 -16.86
N ARG A 101 -3.95 9.89 -15.96
CA ARG A 101 -2.90 8.87 -15.77
C ARG A 101 -3.10 7.68 -16.69
N ASP A 102 -2.00 7.19 -17.28
CA ASP A 102 -2.01 5.92 -18.03
C ASP A 102 -2.24 4.77 -17.04
N PRO A 103 -3.32 3.98 -17.18
CA PRO A 103 -3.57 2.83 -16.34
C PRO A 103 -2.37 1.88 -16.25
N ARG A 104 -1.63 1.68 -17.35
CA ARG A 104 -0.47 0.77 -17.42
C ARG A 104 0.73 1.27 -16.62
N LYS A 105 0.76 2.55 -16.28
CA LYS A 105 1.78 3.18 -15.42
C LYS A 105 1.24 3.51 -14.02
N THR A 106 0.08 2.96 -13.67
CA THR A 106 -0.59 3.19 -12.39
C THR A 106 -0.57 1.90 -11.57
N ILE A 107 -0.41 2.05 -10.25
CA ILE A 107 -0.51 0.96 -9.28
C ILE A 107 -1.71 1.20 -8.37
N LEU A 108 -2.58 0.21 -8.21
CA LEU A 108 -3.61 0.18 -7.18
C LEU A 108 -3.15 -0.68 -6.00
N ILE A 109 -3.23 -0.12 -4.80
CA ILE A 109 -3.01 -0.83 -3.54
C ILE A 109 -4.36 -0.92 -2.83
N ASP A 110 -4.86 -2.13 -2.59
CA ASP A 110 -6.15 -2.36 -1.93
C ASP A 110 -6.13 -3.72 -1.21
N SER A 111 -6.94 -3.88 -0.16
CA SER A 111 -7.12 -5.15 0.54
C SER A 111 -8.27 -6.00 -0.05
N ASP A 112 -9.20 -5.37 -0.78
CA ASP A 112 -10.33 -6.03 -1.41
C ASP A 112 -9.93 -6.58 -2.79
N VAL A 113 -9.88 -7.91 -2.93
CA VAL A 113 -9.50 -8.58 -4.17
C VAL A 113 -10.40 -8.22 -5.36
N GLN A 114 -11.67 -7.89 -5.12
CA GLN A 114 -12.59 -7.51 -6.20
C GLN A 114 -12.17 -6.15 -6.80
N ASN A 115 -11.73 -5.21 -5.96
CA ASN A 115 -11.21 -3.93 -6.40
C ASN A 115 -9.95 -4.12 -7.28
N LEU A 116 -9.04 -5.02 -6.86
CA LEU A 116 -7.83 -5.33 -7.60
C LEU A 116 -8.15 -5.95 -8.97
N VAL A 117 -9.00 -6.99 -9.01
CA VAL A 117 -9.36 -7.67 -10.27
C VAL A 117 -9.99 -6.69 -11.27
N THR A 118 -10.90 -5.81 -10.82
CA THR A 118 -11.46 -4.78 -11.70
C THR A 118 -10.38 -3.84 -12.22
N ALA A 119 -9.47 -3.36 -11.37
CA ALA A 119 -8.41 -2.45 -11.80
C ALA A 119 -7.46 -3.10 -12.83
N CYS A 120 -7.09 -4.37 -12.61
CA CYS A 120 -6.32 -5.17 -13.56
C CYS A 120 -6.95 -5.22 -14.95
N SER A 121 -8.29 -5.28 -15.04
CA SER A 121 -8.99 -5.30 -16.34
C SER A 121 -8.81 -4.01 -17.16
N LEU A 122 -8.33 -2.93 -16.55
CA LEU A 122 -7.95 -1.67 -17.21
C LEU A 122 -6.45 -1.58 -17.51
N GLY A 123 -5.67 -2.60 -17.15
CA GLY A 123 -4.21 -2.58 -17.24
C GLY A 123 -3.51 -1.92 -16.06
N ILE A 124 -4.23 -1.63 -14.96
CA ILE A 124 -3.62 -1.12 -13.72
C ILE A 124 -2.86 -2.24 -13.03
N HIS A 125 -1.62 -1.98 -12.62
CA HIS A 125 -0.85 -2.91 -11.80
C HIS A 125 -1.45 -2.95 -10.39
N THR A 126 -1.56 -4.12 -9.78
CA THR A 126 -2.23 -4.23 -8.46
C THR A 126 -1.33 -4.87 -7.43
N ILE A 127 -1.36 -4.33 -6.22
CA ILE A 127 -0.68 -4.89 -5.05
C ILE A 127 -1.73 -5.15 -3.97
N PRO A 128 -1.97 -6.42 -3.58
CA PRO A 128 -2.83 -6.72 -2.44
C PRO A 128 -2.17 -6.23 -1.16
N TYR A 129 -2.82 -5.31 -0.45
CA TYR A 129 -2.33 -4.84 0.84
C TYR A 129 -2.46 -5.93 1.90
N LYS A 130 -1.35 -6.21 2.60
CA LYS A 130 -1.31 -7.14 3.74
C LYS A 130 -0.75 -6.47 4.99
N THR A 131 0.48 -5.96 4.87
CA THR A 131 1.19 -5.23 5.92
C THR A 131 2.09 -4.18 5.28
N LEU A 132 2.45 -3.13 6.04
CA LEU A 132 3.35 -2.08 5.56
C LEU A 132 4.75 -2.61 5.16
N PRO A 133 5.41 -3.52 5.91
CA PRO A 133 6.68 -4.10 5.48
C PRO A 133 6.60 -4.86 4.16
N ALA A 134 5.52 -5.62 3.95
CA ALA A 134 5.31 -6.36 2.70
C ALA A 134 5.08 -5.41 1.51
N LEU A 135 4.29 -4.36 1.72
CA LEU A 135 4.06 -3.31 0.71
C LEU A 135 5.38 -2.60 0.37
N SER A 136 6.12 -2.13 1.38
CA SER A 136 7.41 -1.45 1.22
C SER A 136 8.41 -2.29 0.43
N ARG A 137 8.53 -3.59 0.75
CA ARG A 137 9.36 -4.52 -0.02
C ARG A 137 8.91 -4.64 -1.48
N THR A 138 7.61 -4.77 -1.71
CA THR A 138 7.05 -4.90 -3.06
C THR A 138 7.30 -3.65 -3.89
N MET A 139 7.08 -2.46 -3.31
CA MET A 139 7.35 -1.19 -3.97
C MET A 139 8.85 -1.03 -4.27
N LYS A 140 9.73 -1.42 -3.35
CA LYS A 140 11.18 -1.44 -3.60
C LYS A 140 11.58 -2.33 -4.76
N ASN A 141 10.90 -3.47 -4.94
CA ASN A 141 11.11 -4.37 -6.07
C ASN A 141 10.65 -3.78 -7.41
N ILE A 142 9.69 -2.87 -7.38
CA ILE A 142 9.16 -2.24 -8.60
C ILE A 142 9.99 -1.03 -9.02
N PHE A 143 10.40 -0.19 -8.05
CA PHE A 143 10.96 1.14 -8.35
C PHE A 143 12.48 1.24 -8.33
N TYR A 144 13.18 0.32 -7.66
CA TYR A 144 14.62 0.47 -7.42
C TYR A 144 15.41 -0.56 -8.22
N ASP A 145 16.62 -0.16 -8.60
CA ASP A 145 17.54 -1.01 -9.33
C ASP A 145 17.86 -2.29 -8.53
N PRO A 146 17.60 -3.48 -9.10
CA PRO A 146 17.82 -4.75 -8.40
C PRO A 146 19.30 -5.04 -8.16
N LEU A 147 20.21 -4.57 -9.01
CA LEU A 147 21.65 -4.77 -8.86
C LEU A 147 22.18 -3.91 -7.71
N ILE A 148 21.82 -2.62 -7.66
CA ILE A 148 22.22 -1.72 -6.56
C ILE A 148 21.69 -2.26 -5.23
N ARG A 149 20.45 -2.74 -5.21
CA ARG A 149 19.87 -3.32 -4.00
C ARG A 149 20.50 -4.63 -3.58
N GLY A 150 20.84 -5.48 -4.55
CA GLY A 150 21.59 -6.71 -4.32
C GLY A 150 22.93 -6.42 -3.67
N ASP A 151 23.68 -5.47 -4.24
CA ASP A 151 24.97 -5.04 -3.71
C ASP A 151 24.87 -4.49 -2.28
N ILE A 152 23.92 -3.59 -2.01
CA ILE A 152 23.67 -3.07 -0.66
C ILE A 152 23.33 -4.21 0.32
N PHE A 153 22.52 -5.19 -0.12
CA PHE A 153 22.16 -6.33 0.71
C PHE A 153 23.38 -7.20 1.04
N LEU A 154 24.20 -7.53 0.04
CA LEU A 154 25.41 -8.33 0.23
C LEU A 154 26.37 -7.64 1.20
N ASN A 155 26.64 -6.35 0.99
CA ASN A 155 27.52 -5.55 1.84
C ASN A 155 27.02 -5.45 3.29
N ARG A 156 25.73 -5.20 3.51
CA ARG A 156 25.15 -5.10 4.87
C ARG A 156 25.16 -6.42 5.62
N ASN A 157 25.09 -7.54 4.90
CA ASN A 157 25.01 -8.88 5.48
C ASN A 157 26.31 -9.66 5.32
N ALA A 158 27.43 -9.00 5.01
CA ALA A 158 28.73 -9.65 4.88
C ALA A 158 28.99 -10.56 6.09
N LYS A 159 29.46 -11.79 5.80
CA LYS A 159 29.71 -12.88 6.77
C LYS A 159 28.45 -13.46 7.44
N ARG A 160 27.26 -13.07 6.98
CA ARG A 160 25.93 -13.50 7.46
C ARG A 160 24.98 -13.80 6.30
N LEU A 161 25.50 -14.38 5.22
CA LEU A 161 24.76 -14.64 3.97
C LEU A 161 24.18 -16.06 3.89
N HIS A 162 24.08 -16.77 5.01
CA HIS A 162 23.45 -18.10 5.02
C HIS A 162 21.94 -17.96 4.78
N PRO A 163 21.35 -18.84 3.95
CA PRO A 163 19.92 -18.83 3.71
C PRO A 163 19.11 -19.10 4.98
N GLU A 164 17.94 -18.48 5.07
CA GLU A 164 16.99 -18.64 6.18
C GLU A 164 15.67 -19.20 5.63
N THR A 165 15.10 -20.16 6.35
CA THR A 165 13.78 -20.73 6.04
C THR A 165 12.66 -19.78 6.47
N ASP A 166 11.43 -20.03 5.99
CA ASP A 166 10.23 -19.27 6.36
C ASP A 166 9.89 -19.33 7.86
N CYS A 167 10.37 -20.36 8.58
CA CYS A 167 10.25 -20.49 10.02
C CYS A 167 11.44 -19.93 10.82
N GLY A 168 12.38 -19.25 10.16
CA GLY A 168 13.51 -18.57 10.81
C GLY A 168 14.71 -19.47 11.12
N THR A 169 14.71 -20.72 10.63
CA THR A 169 15.88 -21.60 10.78
C THR A 169 16.92 -21.22 9.73
N VAL A 170 18.11 -20.82 10.20
CA VAL A 170 19.28 -20.58 9.34
C VAL A 170 19.85 -21.92 8.87
N LEU A 171 19.95 -22.09 7.57
CA LEU A 171 20.58 -23.25 6.95
C LEU A 171 22.07 -22.96 6.77
N VAL A 172 22.89 -23.56 7.63
CA VAL A 172 24.35 -23.45 7.54
C VAL A 172 24.83 -24.41 6.46
N GLU A 173 25.12 -23.86 5.29
CA GLU A 173 25.60 -24.58 4.12
C GLU A 173 26.57 -23.72 3.31
N ASN A 174 27.35 -24.36 2.42
CA ASN A 174 28.44 -23.72 1.68
C ASN A 174 28.09 -23.41 0.20
N PHE A 175 27.04 -24.03 -0.36
CA PHE A 175 26.64 -23.82 -1.75
C PHE A 175 26.24 -22.37 -2.03
N VAL A 176 25.39 -21.73 -1.22
CA VAL A 176 25.04 -20.31 -1.46
C VAL A 176 26.24 -19.39 -1.26
N GLN A 177 27.10 -19.69 -0.27
CA GLN A 177 28.34 -18.93 -0.06
C GLN A 177 29.27 -19.01 -1.29
N LEU A 178 29.46 -20.21 -1.84
CA LEU A 178 30.28 -20.41 -3.03
C LEU A 178 29.64 -19.81 -4.30
N LEU A 179 28.32 -19.84 -4.41
CA LEU A 179 27.62 -19.19 -5.53
C LEU A 179 27.78 -17.67 -5.49
N ILE A 180 27.71 -17.07 -4.29
CA ILE A 180 27.98 -15.64 -4.12
C ILE A 180 29.43 -15.35 -4.52
N LEU A 181 30.39 -16.14 -4.05
CA LEU A 181 31.81 -16.01 -4.44
C LEU A 181 32.02 -16.06 -5.95
N ASP A 182 31.42 -17.04 -6.61
CA ASP A 182 31.59 -17.29 -8.04
C ASP A 182 31.04 -16.13 -8.88
N ILE A 183 29.89 -15.58 -8.47
CA ILE A 183 29.23 -14.47 -9.19
C ILE A 183 29.91 -13.13 -8.91
N THR A 184 30.30 -12.86 -7.66
CA THR A 184 30.78 -11.53 -7.25
C THR A 184 32.29 -11.39 -7.20
N GLY A 185 33.02 -12.50 -7.04
CA GLY A 185 34.46 -12.52 -6.75
C GLY A 185 34.83 -11.96 -5.36
N ASP A 186 33.85 -11.70 -4.49
CA ASP A 186 34.07 -11.06 -3.19
C ASP A 186 34.22 -12.09 -2.07
N GLU A 187 35.47 -12.38 -1.70
CA GLU A 187 35.80 -13.26 -0.57
C GLU A 187 35.44 -12.66 0.79
N TYR A 188 35.41 -11.33 0.93
CA TYR A 188 35.14 -10.65 2.20
C TYR A 188 33.68 -10.78 2.64
N ALA A 189 32.77 -10.92 1.67
CA ALA A 189 31.36 -11.15 1.91
C ALA A 189 31.07 -12.48 2.62
N LEU A 190 32.02 -13.43 2.65
CA LEU A 190 31.76 -14.82 3.03
C LEU A 190 32.23 -15.16 4.44
N ARG A 191 31.57 -16.17 5.03
CA ARG A 191 32.04 -16.86 6.23
C ARG A 191 32.13 -18.35 5.91
N ILE A 192 33.31 -18.78 5.47
CA ILE A 192 33.60 -20.19 5.21
C ILE A 192 34.11 -20.79 6.53
N THR A 193 33.31 -21.63 7.17
CA THR A 193 33.67 -22.43 8.36
C THR A 193 33.21 -23.85 8.20
#